data_AF-A0A1A8EAD0-F1
#
_entry.id   AF-A0A1A8EAD0-F1
#
_cell.length_a   1.000
_cell.length_b   1.000
_cell.length_c   1.000
_cell.angle_alpha   90.00
_cell.angle_beta   90.00
_cell.angle_gamma   90.00
#
_symmetry.space_group_name_H-M   'P 1'
#
loop_
_entity.id
_entity.type
_entity.pdbx_description
1 polymer ?
#
loop_
_entity_poly.entity_id
_entity_poly.type
_entity_poly.pdbx_seq_one_letter_code
_entity_poly.pdbx_strand_id
1 'polypeptide(L)' 'MDDNENRSLDFKEFLKGLNDYGLLMEKDEASALFQLFDRDSSGTIDFDEFLITLRPPMSKARKE' A
#
# COMPACT_ATOMS: atom_id res chain seq x y z
N MET A 1 -5.62 -9.27 1.81
CA MET A 1 -6.29 -8.99 0.52
C MET A 1 -7.58 -8.24 0.83
N ASP A 2 -8.14 -7.51 -0.14
CA ASP A 2 -9.43 -6.78 -0.01
C ASP A 2 -10.53 -7.79 0.32
N ASP A 3 -10.90 -7.86 1.61
CA ASP A 3 -11.80 -8.90 2.15
C ASP A 3 -13.26 -8.39 2.17
N ASN A 4 -13.46 -7.07 2.09
CA ASN A 4 -14.76 -6.43 2.14
C ASN A 4 -15.28 -5.97 0.75
N GLU A 5 -14.51 -6.21 -0.32
CA GLU A 5 -14.81 -5.88 -1.72
C GLU A 5 -15.11 -4.38 -1.96
N ASN A 6 -14.59 -3.50 -1.10
CA ASN A 6 -14.84 -2.07 -1.19
C ASN A 6 -13.89 -1.36 -2.18
N ARG A 7 -12.93 -2.09 -2.77
CA ARG A 7 -11.88 -1.59 -3.70
C ARG A 7 -10.87 -0.65 -3.05
N SER A 8 -10.76 -0.70 -1.73
CA SER A 8 -9.75 -0.04 -0.92
C SER A 8 -9.19 -1.04 0.09
N LEU A 9 -8.05 -0.73 0.69
CA LEU A 9 -7.46 -1.55 1.73
C LEU A 9 -7.45 -0.75 3.02
N ASP A 10 -8.22 -1.19 4.00
CA ASP A 10 -8.05 -0.67 5.36
C ASP A 10 -6.75 -1.19 5.99
N PHE A 11 -6.33 -0.60 7.11
CA PHE A 11 -5.08 -0.98 7.77
C PHE A 11 -5.01 -2.48 8.14
N LYS A 12 -6.14 -3.11 8.47
CA LYS A 12 -6.18 -4.53 8.82
C LYS A 12 -6.01 -5.39 7.57
N GLU A 13 -6.67 -5.05 6.49
CA GLU A 13 -6.58 -5.74 5.20
C GLU A 13 -5.17 -5.63 4.60
N PHE A 14 -4.55 -4.46 4.76
CA PHE A 14 -3.16 -4.20 4.40
C PHE A 14 -2.20 -5.05 5.23
N LEU A 15 -2.32 -5.04 6.56
CA LEU A 15 -1.45 -5.80 7.46
C LEU A 15 -1.60 -7.32 7.26
N LYS A 16 -2.83 -7.79 7.08
CA LYS A 16 -3.11 -9.20 6.72
C LYS A 16 -2.44 -9.54 5.39
N GLY A 17 -2.59 -8.68 4.38
CA GLY A 17 -1.94 -8.87 3.08
C GLY A 17 -0.42 -9.02 3.20
N LEU A 18 0.25 -8.12 3.93
CA LEU A 18 1.70 -8.20 4.15
C LEU A 18 2.11 -9.54 4.80
N ASN A 19 1.37 -9.97 5.83
CA ASN A 19 1.63 -11.24 6.50
C ASN A 19 1.38 -12.45 5.57
N ASP A 20 0.33 -12.41 4.74
CA ASP A 20 0.00 -13.46 3.77
C ASP A 20 1.10 -13.62 2.70
N TYR A 21 1.78 -12.52 2.34
CA TYR A 21 2.95 -12.53 1.45
C TYR A 21 4.27 -12.89 2.16
N GLY A 22 4.23 -13.24 3.45
CA GLY A 22 5.40 -13.63 4.24
C GLY A 22 6.26 -12.46 4.71
N LEU A 23 5.76 -11.22 4.59
CA LEU A 23 6.39 -10.03 5.16
C LEU A 23 5.92 -9.86 6.60
N LEU A 24 6.64 -10.50 7.52
CA LEU A 24 6.50 -10.25 8.95
C LEU A 24 7.17 -8.91 9.27
N MET A 25 6.36 -7.91 9.58
CA MET A 25 6.83 -6.59 10.00
C MET A 25 6.13 -6.15 11.28
N GLU A 26 6.81 -5.30 12.03
CA GLU A 26 6.25 -4.74 13.26
C GLU A 26 5.08 -3.80 12.92
N LYS A 27 4.13 -3.68 13.85
CA LYS A 27 2.93 -2.84 13.64
C LYS A 27 3.30 -1.39 13.32
N ASP A 28 4.37 -0.88 13.92
CA ASP A 28 4.83 0.49 13.71
C ASP A 28 5.41 0.67 12.29
N GLU A 29 6.12 -0.33 11.76
CA GLU A 29 6.64 -0.33 10.38
C GLU A 29 5.49 -0.41 9.38
N ALA A 30 4.52 -1.29 9.64
CA ALA A 30 3.31 -1.39 8.83
C ALA A 30 2.51 -0.09 8.85
N SER A 31 2.43 0.60 10.00
CA SER A 31 1.75 1.89 10.11
C SER A 31 2.46 2.99 9.35
N ALA A 32 3.80 3.02 9.39
CA ALA A 32 4.58 3.99 8.63
C ALA A 32 4.45 3.74 7.12
N LEU A 33 4.47 2.47 6.69
CA LEU A 33 4.19 2.10 5.31
C LEU A 33 2.77 2.48 4.91
N PHE A 34 1.78 2.18 5.74
CA PHE A 34 0.39 2.53 5.45
C PHE A 34 0.24 4.04 5.21
N GLN A 35 0.83 4.89 6.05
CA GLN A 35 0.84 6.35 5.87
C GLN A 35 1.60 6.81 4.62
N LEU A 36 2.55 6.03 4.11
CA LEU A 36 3.25 6.33 2.87
C LEU A 36 2.35 6.07 1.64
N PHE A 37 1.49 5.06 1.75
CA PHE A 37 0.54 4.68 0.70
C PHE A 37 -0.72 5.56 0.73
N ASP A 38 -1.32 5.78 1.91
CA ASP A 38 -2.50 6.63 2.17
C ASP A 38 -2.10 8.12 2.12
N ARG A 39 -2.05 8.68 0.91
CA ARG A 39 -1.54 10.04 0.66
C ARG A 39 -2.55 11.10 0.99
N ASP A 40 -3.83 10.78 0.86
CA ASP A 40 -4.91 11.69 1.20
C ASP A 40 -5.32 11.61 2.68
N SER A 41 -4.74 10.66 3.44
CA SER A 41 -5.06 10.42 4.85
C SER A 41 -6.53 10.06 5.07
N SER A 42 -7.14 9.36 4.12
CA SER A 42 -8.51 8.85 4.20
C SER A 42 -8.66 7.71 5.21
N GLY A 43 -7.55 7.08 5.62
CA GLY A 43 -7.54 5.90 6.49
C GLY A 43 -7.71 4.58 5.74
N THR A 44 -7.66 4.63 4.41
CA THR A 44 -7.76 3.48 3.49
C THR A 44 -6.82 3.72 2.33
N ILE A 45 -6.18 2.67 1.80
CA ILE A 45 -5.37 2.77 0.59
C ILE A 45 -6.26 2.41 -0.59
N ASP A 46 -6.54 3.37 -1.47
CA ASP A 46 -7.25 3.06 -2.70
C ASP A 46 -6.33 2.39 -3.75
N PHE A 47 -6.95 1.85 -4.80
CA PHE A 47 -6.21 1.17 -5.86
C PHE A 47 -5.23 2.10 -6.60
N ASP A 48 -5.57 3.37 -6.78
CA ASP A 48 -4.73 4.34 -7.48
C ASP A 48 -3.50 4.71 -6.63
N GLU A 49 -3.69 4.94 -5.33
CA GLU A 49 -2.63 5.19 -4.36
C GLU A 49 -1.63 4.02 -4.29
N PHE A 50 -2.15 2.79 -4.29
CA PHE A 50 -1.34 1.59 -4.36
C PHE A 50 -0.49 1.52 -5.63
N LEU A 51 -1.09 1.75 -6.79
CA LEU A 51 -0.39 1.75 -8.07
C LEU A 51 0.66 2.86 -8.17
N ILE A 52 0.35 4.06 -7.69
CA ILE A 52 1.29 5.18 -7.73
C ILE A 52 2.50 4.89 -6.85
N THR A 53 2.31 4.27 -5.70
CA THR A 53 3.38 3.99 -4.73
C THR A 53 4.24 2.79 -5.17
N LEU A 54 3.65 1.78 -5.79
CA LEU A 54 4.39 0.65 -6.36
C LEU A 54 5.03 0.93 -7.71
N ARG A 55 4.59 1.95 -8.44
CA ARG A 55 5.19 2.30 -9.72
C ARG A 55 6.62 2.79 -9.47
N PRO A 56 7.65 2.06 -9.91
CA PRO A 56 9.01 2.57 -9.81
C PRO A 56 9.10 3.88 -10.60
N PRO A 57 9.92 4.86 -10.13
CA PRO A 57 10.13 6.08 -10.87
C PRO A 57 10.57 5.73 -12.30
N MET A 58 9.99 6.40 -13.31
CA MET A 58 10.25 6.10 -14.72
C MET A 58 11.75 5.91 -14.96
N SER A 59 12.12 4.76 -15.54
CA SER A 59 13.49 4.42 -15.86
C SER A 59 14.14 5.56 -16.65
N LYS A 60 15.39 5.93 -16.32
CA LYS A 60 16.12 7.01 -17.00
C LYS A 60 16.14 6.88 -18.53
N ALA A 61 16.09 5.65 -19.04
CA ALA A 61 16.00 5.34 -20.48
C ALA A 61 14.75 5.89 -21.20
N ARG A 62 13.72 6.37 -20.48
CA ARG A 62 12.52 7.02 -21.05
C ARG A 62 12.52 8.55 -20.89
N LYS A 63 13.56 9.13 -20.27
CA LYS A 63 13.70 10.58 -20.07
C LYS A 63 14.55 11.27 -21.14
N GLU A 64 15.12 10.51 -22.07
CA GLU A 64 15.93 10.98 -23.20
C GLU A 64 15.27 10.63 -24.53
#